data_AF-A0A259CG76-F1
#
_entry.id   AF-A0A259CG76-F1
#
_cell.length_a   1.000
_cell.length_b   1.000
_cell.length_c   1.000
_cell.angle_alpha   90.00
_cell.angle_beta   90.00
_cell.angle_gamma   90.00
#
_symmetry.space_group_name_H-M   'P 1'
#
loop_
_entity.id
_entity.type
_entity.pdbx_description
1 polymer ?
#
loop_
_entity_poly.entity_id
_entity_poly.type
_entity_poly.pdbx_seq_one_letter_code
_entity_poly.pdbx_strand_id
1 'polypeptide(L)'
;MTIDSAALTLRLAHGDRDLRAAQRLRYEVFVEELGGDGPLVDHANRLEVDAFDPFFDHLLLIDPRRDAQGLSDVVGVYRLMSPDKFVEAGRYYSETEFDLAALKSSGRRLLELGRSCVHRDLRGGAAMFLLWNGLADYVLERGIEVLFGAASFHGTD
;
A
#
# COMPACT_ATOMS: atom_id res chain seq x y z
N MET A 1 -16.29 -10.30 -18.00
CA MET A 1 -15.07 -11.11 -17.80
C MET A 1 -14.99 -11.41 -16.32
N THR A 2 -15.37 -12.62 -15.91
CA THR A 2 -15.34 -13.00 -14.49
C THR A 2 -13.89 -13.30 -14.14
N ILE A 3 -13.24 -12.38 -13.43
CA ILE A 3 -11.89 -12.61 -12.93
C ILE A 3 -12.00 -13.65 -11.81
N ASP A 4 -11.60 -14.88 -12.12
CA ASP A 4 -11.46 -15.93 -11.11
C ASP A 4 -10.36 -15.52 -10.12
N SER A 5 -10.73 -15.34 -8.85
CA SER A 5 -9.82 -15.01 -7.76
C SER A 5 -8.83 -16.14 -7.44
N ALA A 6 -9.08 -17.37 -7.92
CA ALA A 6 -8.19 -18.52 -7.71
C ALA A 6 -6.81 -18.38 -8.39
N ALA A 7 -6.65 -17.40 -9.30
CA ALA A 7 -5.40 -17.15 -10.02
C ALA A 7 -4.54 -16.01 -9.46
N LEU A 8 -4.98 -15.30 -8.41
CA LEU A 8 -4.23 -14.16 -7.86
C LEU A 8 -3.15 -14.62 -6.88
N THR A 9 -1.99 -13.97 -6.92
CA THR A 9 -0.87 -14.23 -6.00
C THR A 9 -0.74 -13.07 -5.01
N LEU A 10 -0.70 -13.39 -3.71
CA LEU A 10 -0.50 -12.42 -2.63
C LEU A 10 0.90 -12.61 -2.03
N ARG A 11 1.70 -11.55 -1.99
CA ARG A 11 3.05 -11.58 -1.39
C ARG A 11 3.58 -10.17 -1.11
N LEU A 12 4.62 -10.08 -0.28
CA LEU A 12 5.40 -8.85 -0.17
C LEU A 12 6.20 -8.58 -1.46
N ALA A 13 6.41 -7.30 -1.77
CA ALA A 13 7.28 -6.84 -2.84
C ALA A 13 8.73 -7.31 -2.64
N HIS A 14 9.40 -7.64 -3.74
CA HIS A 14 10.81 -8.00 -3.76
C HIS A 14 11.53 -7.22 -4.85
N GLY A 15 12.35 -6.25 -4.44
CA GLY A 15 13.19 -5.46 -5.33
C GLY A 15 12.46 -4.38 -6.12
N ASP A 16 13.22 -3.64 -6.92
CA ASP A 16 12.79 -2.38 -7.55
C ASP A 16 11.61 -2.54 -8.51
N ARG A 17 11.55 -3.68 -9.21
CA ARG A 17 10.50 -3.94 -10.19
C ARG A 17 9.12 -3.97 -9.52
N ASP A 18 9.02 -4.64 -8.38
CA ASP A 18 7.76 -4.76 -7.65
C ASP A 18 7.35 -3.42 -7.03
N LEU A 19 8.31 -2.67 -6.49
CA LEU A 19 8.06 -1.33 -6.01
C LEU A 19 7.51 -0.43 -7.13
N ARG A 20 8.12 -0.48 -8.31
CA ARG A 20 7.64 0.28 -9.47
C ARG A 20 6.25 -0.15 -9.93
N ALA A 21 5.93 -1.44 -9.89
CA ALA A 21 4.58 -1.92 -10.20
C ALA A 21 3.55 -1.48 -9.17
N ALA A 22 3.92 -1.45 -7.88
CA ALA A 22 3.08 -0.88 -6.83
C ALA A 22 2.85 0.63 -7.04
N GLN A 23 3.91 1.39 -7.31
CA GLN A 23 3.84 2.83 -7.63
C GLN A 23 3.01 3.11 -8.88
N ARG A 24 3.08 2.22 -9.90
CA ARG A 24 2.26 2.31 -11.10
C ARG A 24 0.77 2.17 -10.80
N LEU A 25 0.37 1.14 -10.05
CA LEU A 25 -1.03 0.99 -9.65
C LEU A 25 -1.50 2.17 -8.80
N ARG A 26 -0.66 2.63 -7.86
CA ARG A 26 -0.95 3.80 -7.03
C ARG A 26 -1.14 5.06 -7.86
N TYR A 27 -0.36 5.26 -8.92
CA TYR A 27 -0.55 6.38 -9.85
C TYR A 27 -1.91 6.32 -10.53
N GLU A 28 -2.29 5.16 -11.09
CA GLU A 28 -3.59 4.98 -11.76
C GLU A 28 -4.77 5.28 -10.82
N VAL A 29 -4.65 4.93 -9.54
CA VAL A 29 -5.73 5.15 -8.57
C VAL A 29 -5.67 6.55 -7.95
N PHE A 30 -4.57 6.92 -7.31
CA PHE A 30 -4.51 8.16 -6.52
C PHE A 30 -4.32 9.41 -7.38
N VAL A 31 -3.65 9.31 -8.54
CA VAL A 31 -3.38 10.46 -9.42
C VAL A 31 -4.41 10.53 -10.53
N GLU A 32 -4.53 9.50 -11.37
CA GLU A 32 -5.40 9.57 -12.55
C GLU A 32 -6.89 9.52 -12.22
N GLU A 33 -7.27 8.67 -11.26
CA GLU A 33 -8.69 8.50 -10.91
C GLU A 33 -9.16 9.49 -9.85
N LEU A 34 -8.36 9.71 -8.80
CA LEU A 34 -8.75 10.57 -7.67
C LEU A 34 -8.21 12.01 -7.76
N GLY A 35 -7.38 12.31 -8.76
CA GLY A 35 -6.88 13.66 -9.01
C GLY A 35 -5.85 14.16 -8.00
N GLY A 36 -5.22 13.27 -7.23
CA GLY A 36 -4.13 13.61 -6.32
C GLY A 36 -2.85 13.98 -7.06
N ASP A 37 -1.95 14.69 -6.38
CA ASP A 37 -0.65 15.09 -6.91
C ASP A 37 0.36 15.31 -5.76
N GLY A 38 1.64 15.46 -6.09
CA GLY A 38 2.68 15.78 -5.14
C GLY A 38 4.03 16.03 -5.82
N PRO A 39 4.96 16.71 -5.12
CA PRO A 39 6.24 17.12 -5.70
C PRO A 39 7.16 15.97 -6.14
N LEU A 40 6.92 14.75 -5.65
CA LEU A 40 7.69 13.54 -5.98
C LEU A 40 6.96 12.62 -6.96
N VAL A 41 5.72 12.93 -7.35
CA VAL A 41 4.99 12.14 -8.35
C VAL A 41 5.71 12.23 -9.69
N ASP A 42 6.07 11.08 -10.24
CA ASP A 42 6.74 10.99 -11.54
C ASP A 42 5.69 10.80 -12.62
N HIS A 43 5.18 11.90 -13.18
CA HIS A 43 4.21 11.87 -14.27
C HIS A 43 4.78 11.32 -15.58
N ALA A 44 6.08 11.47 -15.83
CA ALA A 44 6.71 10.99 -17.06
C ALA A 44 6.72 9.46 -17.11
N ASN A 45 7.03 8.82 -15.97
CA ASN A 45 6.97 7.37 -15.82
C ASN A 45 5.68 6.88 -15.18
N ARG A 46 4.71 7.75 -14.89
CA ARG A 46 3.41 7.44 -14.26
C ARG A 46 3.57 6.60 -12.98
N LEU A 47 4.35 7.11 -12.03
CA LEU A 47 4.62 6.48 -10.75
C LEU A 47 4.20 7.43 -9.61
N GLU A 48 3.36 6.97 -8.69
CA GLU A 48 3.09 7.69 -7.44
C GLU A 48 4.17 7.29 -6.44
N VAL A 49 5.10 8.22 -6.18
CA VAL A 49 6.30 8.02 -5.35
C VAL A 49 6.29 9.02 -4.21
N ASP A 50 6.74 8.59 -3.04
CA ASP A 50 7.04 9.50 -1.94
C ASP A 50 8.35 9.14 -1.23
N ALA A 51 8.76 10.01 -0.31
CA ALA A 51 9.99 9.84 0.47
C ALA A 51 9.95 8.65 1.45
N PHE A 52 8.77 8.08 1.69
CA PHE A 52 8.57 7.00 2.63
C PHE A 52 8.59 5.62 1.97
N ASP A 53 8.45 5.52 0.65
CA ASP A 53 8.46 4.25 -0.09
C ASP A 53 9.57 3.26 0.32
N PRO A 54 10.83 3.68 0.58
CA PRO A 54 11.90 2.77 1.02
C PRO A 54 11.69 2.14 2.40
N PHE A 55 10.84 2.75 3.23
CA PHE A 55 10.60 2.35 4.62
C PHE A 55 9.27 1.61 4.81
N PHE A 56 8.53 1.35 3.74
CA PHE A 56 7.33 0.53 3.82
C PHE A 56 7.60 -0.82 3.19
N ASP A 57 7.13 -1.89 3.84
CA ASP A 57 6.84 -3.12 3.13
C ASP A 57 5.62 -2.88 2.23
N HIS A 58 5.60 -3.49 1.05
CA HIS A 58 4.48 -3.36 0.11
C HIS A 58 3.85 -4.74 -0.08
N LEU A 59 2.66 -4.94 0.48
CA LEU A 59 1.86 -6.13 0.23
C LEU A 59 1.17 -6.00 -1.13
N LEU A 60 1.46 -6.93 -2.03
CA LEU A 60 1.02 -6.91 -3.42
C LEU A 60 0.04 -8.04 -3.67
N LEU A 61 -1.07 -7.71 -4.33
CA LEU A 61 -1.92 -8.67 -5.00
C LEU A 61 -1.62 -8.62 -6.50
N ILE A 62 -1.24 -9.75 -7.08
CA ILE A 62 -0.70 -9.85 -8.43
C ILE A 62 -1.61 -10.76 -9.27
N ASP A 63 -1.96 -10.29 -10.46
CA ASP A 63 -2.61 -11.10 -11.50
C ASP A 63 -1.56 -11.55 -12.53
N PRO A 64 -1.12 -12.82 -12.51
CA PRO A 64 -0.05 -13.30 -13.39
C PRO A 64 -0.44 -13.35 -14.88
N ARG A 65 -1.71 -13.09 -15.22
CA ARG A 65 -2.19 -13.04 -16.61
C ARG A 65 -1.98 -11.68 -17.26
N ARG A 66 -1.60 -10.66 -16.48
CA ARG A 66 -1.35 -9.29 -16.93
C ARG A 66 0.14 -9.08 -17.25
N ASP A 67 0.44 -7.98 -17.95
CA ASP A 67 1.80 -7.68 -18.40
C ASP A 67 2.68 -7.21 -17.24
N ALA A 68 3.60 -8.10 -16.83
CA ALA A 68 4.57 -7.82 -15.79
C ALA A 68 5.71 -6.91 -16.28
N GLN A 69 6.06 -6.93 -17.56
CA GLN A 69 7.11 -6.09 -18.12
C GLN A 69 6.62 -4.64 -18.21
N GLY A 70 5.33 -4.45 -18.52
CA GLY A 70 4.62 -3.17 -18.47
C GLY A 70 4.17 -2.72 -17.08
N LEU A 71 4.51 -3.45 -16.00
CA LEU A 71 4.17 -3.13 -14.60
C LEU A 71 2.66 -3.11 -14.27
N SER A 72 1.84 -3.81 -15.05
CA SER A 72 0.36 -3.80 -14.96
C SER A 72 -0.25 -5.00 -14.21
N ASP A 73 0.60 -5.94 -13.78
CA ASP A 73 0.26 -7.18 -13.09
C ASP A 73 -0.06 -7.00 -11.60
N VAL A 74 0.46 -5.95 -10.95
CA VAL A 74 0.04 -5.59 -9.60
C VAL A 74 -1.35 -4.97 -9.67
N VAL A 75 -2.32 -5.67 -9.08
CA VAL A 75 -3.75 -5.30 -9.08
C VAL A 75 -4.27 -4.90 -7.70
N GLY A 76 -3.44 -5.01 -6.67
CA GLY A 76 -3.72 -4.46 -5.34
C GLY A 76 -2.44 -4.17 -4.58
N VAL A 77 -2.45 -3.11 -3.79
CA VAL A 77 -1.30 -2.65 -2.98
C VAL A 77 -1.79 -2.32 -1.57
N TYR A 78 -0.97 -2.64 -0.58
CA TYR A 78 -1.06 -2.12 0.78
C TYR A 78 0.34 -1.80 1.30
N ARG A 79 0.59 -0.56 1.73
CA ARG A 79 1.85 -0.18 2.38
C ARG A 79 1.78 -0.44 3.89
N LEU A 80 2.78 -1.13 4.41
CA LEU A 80 2.90 -1.54 5.81
C LEU A 80 4.25 -1.05 6.41
N MET A 81 4.25 -0.07 7.31
CA MET A 81 5.47 0.36 8.03
C MET A 81 5.49 -0.26 9.42
N SER A 82 6.31 -1.31 9.55
CA SER A 82 6.51 -2.05 10.79
C SER A 82 7.32 -1.26 11.83
N PRO A 83 7.35 -1.70 13.09
CA PRO A 83 8.21 -1.09 14.11
C PRO A 83 9.69 -1.04 13.71
N ASP A 84 10.17 -2.09 13.03
CA ASP A 84 11.57 -2.17 12.61
C ASP A 84 11.87 -1.13 11.51
N LYS A 85 10.93 -0.94 10.59
CA LYS A 85 11.02 0.09 9.55
C LYS A 85 10.87 1.52 10.07
N PHE A 86 10.07 1.71 11.11
CA PHE A 86 9.96 3.00 11.79
C PHE A 86 11.32 3.44 12.37
N VAL A 87 12.13 2.52 12.90
CA VAL A 87 13.48 2.85 13.39
C VAL A 87 14.37 3.40 12.28
N GLU A 88 14.27 2.86 11.07
CA GLU A 88 15.01 3.34 9.89
C GLU A 88 14.48 4.69 9.39
N ALA A 89 13.15 4.89 9.38
CA ALA A 89 12.51 6.11 8.89
C ALA A 89 12.60 7.30 9.87
N GLY A 90 12.69 7.03 11.17
CA GLY A 90 12.70 8.02 12.25
C GLY A 90 11.33 8.66 12.56
N ARG A 91 10.32 8.45 11.71
CA ARG A 91 8.94 8.94 11.89
C ARG A 91 7.95 8.14 11.05
N TYR A 92 6.68 8.13 11.48
CA TYR A 92 5.57 7.65 10.65
C TYR A 92 5.15 8.70 9.61
N TYR A 93 4.53 8.27 8.51
CA TYR A 93 3.94 9.18 7.53
C TYR A 93 2.83 10.03 8.18
N SER A 94 1.98 9.41 8.99
CA SER A 94 0.83 10.04 9.63
C SER A 94 1.24 11.11 10.65
N GLU A 95 2.50 11.17 11.10
CA GLU A 95 3.03 12.29 11.91
C GLU A 95 3.11 13.61 11.12
N THR A 96 2.92 13.58 9.81
CA THR A 96 2.81 14.81 9.00
C THR A 96 1.46 15.51 9.15
N GLU A 97 0.42 14.78 9.58
CA GLU A 97 -0.96 15.27 9.66
C GLU A 97 -1.55 15.17 11.09
N PHE A 98 -1.03 14.27 11.92
CA PHE A 98 -1.59 13.94 13.23
C PHE A 98 -0.52 13.90 14.33
N ASP A 99 -0.90 14.28 15.55
CA ASP A 99 -0.08 14.03 16.75
C ASP A 99 -0.24 12.57 17.19
N LEU A 100 0.83 11.79 17.02
CA LEU A 100 0.88 10.37 17.39
C LEU A 100 1.55 10.10 18.74
N ALA A 101 1.81 11.13 19.57
CA ALA A 101 2.56 11.00 20.82
C ALA A 101 2.00 9.89 21.72
N ALA A 102 0.68 9.83 21.90
CA ALA A 102 0.03 8.82 22.74
C ALA A 102 0.21 7.38 22.22
N LEU A 103 0.21 7.19 20.89
CA LEU A 103 0.46 5.87 20.29
C LEU A 103 1.92 5.48 20.48
N LYS A 104 2.86 6.39 20.20
CA LYS A 104 4.30 6.14 20.33
C LYS A 104 4.72 5.86 21.77
N SER A 105 4.10 6.54 22.75
CA SER A 105 4.35 6.31 24.18
C SER A 105 3.66 5.08 24.75
N SER A 106 2.80 4.39 23.98
CA SER A 106 2.01 3.26 24.49
C SER A 106 2.84 2.00 24.79
N GLY A 107 4.05 1.90 24.24
CA GLY A 107 4.90 0.71 24.33
C GLY A 107 4.40 -0.49 23.51
N ARG A 108 3.32 -0.32 22.73
CA ARG A 108 2.74 -1.36 21.89
C ARG A 108 3.45 -1.48 20.54
N ARG A 109 3.40 -2.65 19.92
CA ARG A 109 3.89 -2.85 18.55
C ARG A 109 2.92 -2.24 17.54
N LEU A 110 3.29 -1.12 16.96
CA LEU A 110 2.46 -0.36 16.02
C LEU A 110 2.78 -0.72 14.56
N LEU A 111 1.76 -0.77 13.71
CA LEU A 111 1.89 -0.89 12.26
C LEU A 111 1.13 0.24 11.59
N GLU A 112 1.86 1.10 10.88
CA GLU A 112 1.23 2.12 10.03
C GLU A 112 0.82 1.48 8.70
N LEU A 113 -0.44 1.71 8.33
CA LEU A 113 -1.06 1.30 7.09
C LEU A 113 -1.22 2.51 6.17
N GLY A 114 -0.96 2.35 4.89
CA GLY A 114 -1.14 3.44 3.93
C GLY A 114 -1.29 2.96 2.50
N ARG A 115 -1.68 3.91 1.63
CA ARG A 115 -1.76 3.75 0.17
C ARG A 115 -2.43 2.44 -0.29
N SER A 116 -3.47 2.01 0.43
CA SER A 116 -4.26 0.83 0.05
C SER A 116 -5.08 1.14 -1.19
N CYS A 117 -4.89 0.35 -2.24
CA CYS A 117 -5.66 0.51 -3.47
C CYS A 117 -5.81 -0.82 -4.21
N VAL A 118 -6.86 -0.91 -5.01
CA VAL A 118 -7.17 -2.07 -5.87
C VAL A 118 -7.50 -1.55 -7.25
N HIS A 119 -7.00 -2.25 -8.27
CA HIS A 119 -7.31 -1.96 -9.67
C HIS A 119 -8.83 -1.97 -9.91
N ARG A 120 -9.34 -0.99 -10.67
CA ARG A 120 -10.79 -0.76 -10.83
C ARG A 120 -11.61 -1.99 -11.19
N ASP A 121 -11.11 -2.82 -12.11
CA ASP A 121 -11.81 -4.02 -12.59
C ASP A 121 -11.94 -5.13 -11.53
N LEU A 122 -11.19 -5.05 -10.42
CA LEU A 122 -11.22 -6.03 -9.34
C LEU A 122 -11.94 -5.51 -8.09
N ARG A 123 -12.42 -4.27 -8.09
CA ARG A 123 -13.18 -3.69 -6.98
C ARG A 123 -14.58 -4.33 -6.91
N GLY A 124 -15.10 -4.48 -5.69
CA GLY A 124 -16.35 -5.21 -5.44
C GLY A 124 -16.21 -6.75 -5.52
N GLY A 125 -15.02 -7.26 -5.88
CA GLY A 125 -14.68 -8.68 -5.81
C GLY A 125 -13.84 -9.05 -4.58
N ALA A 126 -13.16 -10.18 -4.64
CA ALA A 126 -12.38 -10.74 -3.52
C ALA A 126 -11.01 -10.06 -3.28
N ALA A 127 -10.58 -9.12 -4.13
CA ALA A 127 -9.22 -8.57 -4.07
C ALA A 127 -8.88 -7.91 -2.73
N MET A 128 -9.77 -7.08 -2.19
CA MET A 128 -9.55 -6.45 -0.88
C MET A 128 -9.53 -7.48 0.25
N PHE A 129 -10.39 -8.50 0.18
CA PHE A 129 -10.41 -9.59 1.15
C PHE A 129 -9.08 -10.37 1.16
N LEU A 130 -8.50 -10.63 -0.01
CA LEU A 130 -7.18 -11.27 -0.11
C LEU A 130 -6.09 -10.38 0.51
N LEU A 131 -6.07 -9.09 0.23
CA LEU A 131 -5.13 -8.14 0.86
C LEU A 131 -5.27 -8.15 2.39
N TRP A 132 -6.50 -8.17 2.92
CA TRP A 132 -6.74 -8.25 4.36
C TRP A 132 -6.29 -9.57 4.98
N ASN A 133 -6.41 -10.70 4.29
CA ASN A 133 -5.86 -11.96 4.77
C ASN A 133 -4.32 -11.89 4.89
N GLY A 134 -3.63 -11.35 3.87
CA GLY A 134 -2.18 -11.16 3.96
C GLY A 134 -1.77 -10.16 5.04
N LEU A 135 -2.56 -9.10 5.25
CA LEU A 135 -2.35 -8.19 6.37
C LEU A 135 -2.52 -8.91 7.71
N ALA A 136 -3.54 -9.75 7.86
CA ALA A 136 -3.76 -10.53 9.08
C ALA A 136 -2.58 -11.46 9.37
N ASP A 137 -2.10 -12.19 8.36
CA ASP A 137 -0.91 -13.04 8.48
C ASP A 137 0.34 -12.22 8.88
N TYR A 138 0.54 -11.07 8.24
CA TYR A 138 1.66 -10.16 8.54
C TYR A 138 1.61 -9.66 10.00
N VAL A 139 0.41 -9.32 10.48
CA VAL A 139 0.15 -8.85 11.86
C VAL A 139 0.43 -9.93 12.88
N LEU A 140 -0.06 -11.15 12.63
CA LEU A 140 0.12 -12.30 13.52
C LEU A 140 1.59 -12.70 13.60
N GLU A 141 2.29 -12.79 12.47
CA GLU A 141 3.70 -13.17 12.41
C GLU A 141 4.61 -12.20 13.18
N ARG A 142 4.28 -10.89 13.17
CA ARG A 142 5.10 -9.83 13.78
C ARG A 142 4.61 -9.37 15.16
N GLY A 143 3.57 -10.00 15.69
CA GLY A 143 2.96 -9.65 16.97
C GLY A 143 2.51 -8.19 17.03
N ILE A 144 1.99 -7.65 15.92
CA ILE A 144 1.50 -6.28 15.86
C ILE A 144 0.25 -6.15 16.73
N GLU A 145 0.18 -5.11 17.55
CA GLU A 145 -0.90 -4.89 18.52
C GLU A 145 -1.85 -3.76 18.12
N VAL A 146 -1.36 -2.77 17.35
CA VAL A 146 -2.15 -1.62 16.93
C VAL A 146 -1.92 -1.33 15.46
N LEU A 147 -3.02 -1.28 14.71
CA LEU A 147 -3.05 -0.83 13.32
C LEU A 147 -3.56 0.60 13.27
N PHE A 148 -2.87 1.47 12.56
CA PHE A 148 -3.29 2.85 12.38
C PHE A 148 -2.87 3.37 11.01
N GLY A 149 -3.41 4.50 10.58
CA GLY A 149 -3.07 5.13 9.31
C GLY A 149 -4.08 6.20 8.92
N ALA A 150 -3.71 7.05 7.99
CA ALA A 150 -4.59 8.07 7.44
C ALA A 150 -5.39 7.50 6.24
N ALA A 151 -6.68 7.87 6.18
CA ALA A 151 -7.51 7.65 5.00
C ALA A 151 -8.17 8.98 4.62
N SER A 152 -8.11 9.31 3.33
CA SER A 152 -8.76 10.49 2.78
C SER A 152 -10.07 10.10 2.12
N PHE A 153 -11.14 10.84 2.42
CA PHE A 153 -12.45 10.65 1.80
C PHE A 153 -12.71 11.78 0.81
N HIS A 154 -13.09 11.44 -0.41
CA HIS A 154 -13.48 12.44 -1.40
C HIS A 154 -14.88 12.96 -1.07
N GLY A 155 -15.09 14.28 -1.17
CA GLY A 155 -16.41 14.91 -1.05
C GLY A 155 -16.87 15.23 0.37
N THR A 156 -15.94 15.52 1.30
CA THR A 156 -16.27 15.98 2.66
C THR A 156 -16.03 17.48 2.89
N ASP A 157 -15.88 18.26 1.82
CA ASP A 157 -15.88 19.73 1.83
C ASP A 157 -17.27 20.28 1.45
#